data_AF-A0A3C0JKU1-F1
#
_entry.id   AF-A0A3C0JKU1-F1
#
_cell.length_a   1.000
_cell.length_b   1.000
_cell.length_c   1.000
_cell.angle_alpha   90.00
_cell.angle_beta   90.00
_cell.angle_gamma   90.00
#
_symmetry.space_group_name_H-M   'P 1'
#
loop_
_entity.id
_entity.type
_entity.pdbx_description
1 polymer ?
#
loop_
_entity_poly.entity_id
_entity_poly.type
_entity_poly.pdbx_seq_one_letter_code
_entity_poly.pdbx_strand_id
1 'polypeptide(L)'
;TEDADAVVPLIDGRPEPTHALYSKACLPFIEPRLISGDLKISGFYDQVRVRYLSEEDVAALDPEFLSFFNVNTPEDLDRALSLAAQG
;
A
#
# COMPACT_ATOMS: atom_id res chain seq x y z
N THR A 1 13.46 11.67 -3.41
CA THR A 1 12.77 10.45 -3.89
C THR A 1 13.49 9.79 -5.05
N GLU A 2 14.71 10.21 -5.41
CA GLU A 2 15.42 9.69 -6.61
C GLU A 2 16.04 8.29 -6.41
N ASP A 3 16.04 7.74 -5.18
CA ASP A 3 16.72 6.48 -4.86
C ASP A 3 15.83 5.24 -4.67
N ALA A 4 14.51 5.38 -4.72
CA ALA A 4 13.57 4.28 -4.51
C ALA A 4 12.72 4.03 -5.74
N ASP A 5 12.60 2.76 -6.12
CA ASP A 5 11.76 2.33 -7.23
C ASP A 5 10.31 2.15 -6.77
N ALA A 6 10.11 1.81 -5.48
CA ALA A 6 8.83 1.78 -4.79
C ALA A 6 8.92 2.40 -3.39
N VAL A 7 7.86 3.11 -2.98
CA VAL A 7 7.68 3.61 -1.60
C VAL A 7 6.40 3.00 -1.04
N VAL A 8 6.53 2.21 0.01
CA VAL A 8 5.45 1.33 0.50
C VAL A 8 5.25 1.56 2.00
N PRO A 9 4.05 1.94 2.47
CA PRO A 9 3.76 1.98 3.89
C PRO A 9 3.86 0.60 4.53
N LEU A 10 4.39 0.55 5.74
CA LEU A 10 4.43 -0.65 6.57
C LEU A 10 3.53 -0.40 7.79
N ILE A 11 2.35 -1.04 7.83
CA ILE A 11 1.35 -0.89 8.88
C ILE A 11 1.14 -2.25 9.55
N ASP A 12 1.18 -2.29 10.88
CA ASP A 12 1.16 -3.51 11.69
C ASP A 12 2.19 -4.55 11.22
N GLY A 13 3.38 -4.06 10.81
CA GLY A 13 4.45 -4.88 10.26
C GLY A 13 4.16 -5.51 8.89
N ARG A 14 3.09 -5.09 8.20
CA ARG A 14 2.71 -5.58 6.87
C ARG A 14 2.84 -4.47 5.83
N PRO A 15 3.38 -4.76 4.63
CA PRO A 15 3.38 -3.80 3.55
C PRO A 15 1.95 -3.56 3.07
N GLU A 16 1.65 -2.30 2.75
CA GLU A 16 0.38 -1.87 2.14
C GLU A 16 0.59 -1.59 0.63
N PRO A 17 0.61 -2.64 -0.21
CA PRO A 17 1.01 -2.52 -1.62
C PRO A 17 0.02 -1.76 -2.49
N THR A 18 -1.24 -1.65 -2.06
CA THR A 18 -2.31 -0.91 -2.75
C THR A 18 -2.31 0.57 -2.41
N HIS A 19 -1.60 0.98 -1.36
CA HIS A 19 -1.42 2.36 -0.92
C HIS A 19 0.06 2.75 -1.02
N ALA A 20 0.68 2.48 -2.17
CA ALA A 20 2.10 2.67 -2.40
C ALA A 20 2.39 3.47 -3.67
N LEU A 21 3.58 4.07 -3.73
CA LEU A 21 4.09 4.74 -4.91
C LEU A 21 5.02 3.79 -5.68
N TYR A 22 4.82 3.70 -6.99
CA TYR A 22 5.64 2.88 -7.88
C TYR A 22 6.19 3.74 -9.02
N SER A 23 7.49 3.68 -9.22
CA SER A 23 8.14 4.27 -10.40
C SER A 23 7.94 3.38 -11.63
N LYS A 24 8.17 3.94 -12.83
CA LYS A 24 8.16 3.14 -14.07
C LYS A 24 9.27 2.09 -14.13
N ALA A 25 10.30 2.19 -13.28
CA ALA A 25 11.35 1.18 -13.19
C ALA A 25 10.83 -0.18 -12.66
N CYS A 26 9.64 -0.22 -12.05
CA CYS A 26 9.02 -1.46 -11.60
C CYS A 26 8.36 -2.27 -12.73
N LEU A 27 8.07 -1.65 -13.90
CA LEU A 27 7.32 -2.30 -14.98
C LEU A 27 7.94 -3.62 -15.47
N PRO A 28 9.27 -3.72 -15.70
CA PRO A 28 9.89 -4.96 -16.16
C PRO A 28 9.76 -6.13 -15.17
N PHE A 29 9.49 -5.85 -13.89
CA PHE A 29 9.33 -6.87 -12.84
C PHE A 29 7.86 -7.21 -12.58
N ILE A 30 6.94 -6.28 -12.85
CA ILE A 30 5.49 -6.49 -12.69
C ILE A 30 4.92 -7.25 -13.89
N GLU A 31 5.27 -6.86 -15.13
CA GLU A 31 4.65 -7.38 -16.35
C GLU A 31 4.77 -8.92 -16.50
N PRO A 32 5.95 -9.54 -16.31
CA PRO A 32 6.06 -11.00 -16.41
C PRO A 32 5.21 -11.74 -15.37
N ARG A 33 5.06 -11.18 -14.16
CA ARG A 33 4.25 -11.76 -13.09
C ARG A 33 2.77 -11.78 -13.47
N LEU A 34 2.27 -10.67 -14.02
CA LEU A 34 0.91 -10.58 -14.55
C LEU A 34 0.66 -11.62 -15.66
N ILE A 35 1.59 -11.75 -16.62
CA ILE A 35 1.48 -12.73 -17.71
C ILE A 35 1.43 -14.17 -17.16
N SER A 36 2.22 -14.46 -16.12
CA SER A 36 2.27 -15.78 -15.49
C SER A 36 1.14 -16.09 -14.50
N GLY A 37 0.27 -15.10 -14.20
CA GLY A 37 -0.78 -15.24 -13.20
C GLY A 37 -0.31 -15.16 -11.74
N ASP A 38 0.93 -14.71 -11.50
CA ASP A 38 1.44 -14.47 -10.15
C ASP A 38 1.02 -13.06 -9.67
N LEU A 39 -0.18 -12.98 -9.09
CA LEU A 39 -0.85 -11.72 -8.78
C LEU A 39 -0.48 -11.11 -7.42
N LYS A 40 0.46 -11.70 -6.68
CA LYS A 40 0.91 -11.13 -5.40
C LYS A 40 1.73 -9.86 -5.66
N ILE A 41 1.16 -8.67 -5.40
CA ILE A 41 1.80 -7.38 -5.69
C ILE A 41 3.20 -7.27 -5.04
N SER A 42 3.36 -7.68 -3.78
CA SER A 42 4.66 -7.61 -3.10
C SER A 42 5.70 -8.61 -3.61
N GLY A 43 5.35 -9.51 -4.53
CA GLY A 43 6.20 -10.60 -4.97
C GLY A 43 7.35 -10.21 -5.91
N PHE A 44 7.52 -8.92 -6.23
CA PHE A 44 8.68 -8.38 -6.95
C PHE A 44 9.57 -7.47 -6.10
N TYR A 45 9.24 -7.28 -4.82
CA TYR A 45 9.93 -6.32 -3.95
C TYR A 45 11.41 -6.65 -3.74
N ASP A 46 11.79 -7.91 -3.87
CA ASP A 46 13.18 -8.39 -3.79
C ASP A 46 14.02 -8.02 -5.02
N GLN A 47 13.39 -7.56 -6.11
CA GLN A 47 14.04 -7.22 -7.37
C GLN A 47 14.20 -5.71 -7.58
N VAL A 48 13.71 -4.88 -6.66
CA VAL A 48 13.71 -3.42 -6.78
C VAL A 48 14.10 -2.75 -5.46
N ARG A 49 14.45 -1.46 -5.52
CA ARG A 49 14.74 -0.68 -4.30
C ARG A 49 13.43 -0.23 -3.66
N VAL A 50 13.03 -0.94 -2.61
CA VAL A 50 11.84 -0.58 -1.81
C VAL A 50 12.25 0.29 -0.64
N ARG A 51 11.65 1.47 -0.53
CA ARG A 51 11.68 2.27 0.70
C ARG A 51 10.38 2.05 1.46
N TYR A 52 10.49 1.53 2.67
CA TYR A 52 9.34 1.43 3.57
C TYR A 52 9.11 2.76 4.29
N LEU A 53 7.85 3.21 4.33
CA LEU A 53 7.42 4.27 5.23
C LEU A 53 6.99 3.63 6.54
N SER A 54 7.52 4.13 7.65
CA SER A 54 7.18 3.62 8.97
C SER A 54 5.77 4.03 9.40
N GLU A 55 5.21 3.34 10.39
CA GLU A 55 3.95 3.76 11.02
C GLU A 55 4.04 5.17 11.62
N GLU A 56 5.21 5.56 12.14
CA GLU A 56 5.45 6.91 12.67
C GLU A 56 5.36 7.97 11.56
N ASP A 57 5.99 7.71 10.40
CA ASP A 57 5.93 8.62 9.24
C ASP A 57 4.48 8.80 8.77
N VAL A 58 3.68 7.73 8.82
CA VAL A 58 2.27 7.74 8.42
C VAL A 58 1.41 8.46 9.46
N ALA A 59 1.57 8.14 10.74
CA ALA A 59 0.80 8.73 11.84
C ALA A 59 0.99 10.24 11.95
N ALA A 60 2.15 10.77 11.51
CA ALA A 60 2.39 12.20 11.44
C ALA A 60 1.43 12.95 10.50
N LEU A 61 0.82 12.25 9.53
CA LEU A 61 -0.13 12.81 8.56
C LEU A 61 -1.56 12.27 8.75
N ASP A 62 -1.70 11.00 9.12
CA ASP A 62 -2.96 10.29 9.33
C ASP A 62 -2.90 9.52 10.65
N PRO A 63 -3.12 10.19 11.81
CA PRO A 63 -2.99 9.57 13.13
C PRO A 63 -3.94 8.41 13.38
N GLU A 64 -5.06 8.36 12.65
CA GLU A 64 -6.10 7.33 12.76
C GLU A 64 -5.93 6.22 11.72
N PHE A 65 -4.96 6.34 10.81
CA PHE A 65 -4.69 5.42 9.71
C PHE A 65 -5.92 5.15 8.82
N LEU A 66 -6.83 6.12 8.70
CA LEU A 66 -8.05 5.97 7.92
C LEU A 66 -7.78 5.80 6.42
N SER A 67 -6.61 6.27 5.94
CA SER A 67 -6.15 6.05 4.57
C SER A 67 -5.94 4.57 4.23
N PHE A 68 -5.77 3.72 5.25
CA PHE A 68 -5.55 2.27 5.12
C PHE A 68 -6.79 1.44 5.48
N PHE A 69 -7.91 2.09 5.81
CA PHE A 69 -9.14 1.41 6.16
C PHE A 69 -9.76 0.73 4.91
N ASN A 70 -9.68 -0.61 4.88
CA ASN A 70 -10.27 -1.41 3.81
C ASN A 70 -11.71 -1.80 4.12
N VAL A 71 -12.58 -1.73 3.11
CA VAL A 71 -13.97 -2.18 3.19
C VAL A 71 -14.10 -3.52 2.48
N ASN A 72 -14.07 -4.62 3.24
CA ASN A 72 -14.19 -5.97 2.69
C ASN A 72 -15.51 -6.64 3.07
N THR A 73 -16.12 -6.20 4.18
CA THR A 73 -17.36 -6.75 4.74
C THR A 73 -18.48 -5.71 4.79
N PRO A 74 -19.76 -6.13 4.88
CA PRO A 74 -20.87 -5.20 5.13
C PRO A 74 -20.67 -4.37 6.40
N GLU A 75 -20.09 -4.94 7.46
CA GLU A 75 -19.81 -4.25 8.71
C GLU A 75 -18.75 -3.15 8.53
N ASP A 76 -17.72 -3.40 7.69
CA ASP A 76 -16.75 -2.36 7.32
C ASP A 76 -17.45 -1.21 6.56
N LEU A 77 -18.44 -1.52 5.72
CA LEU A 77 -19.21 -0.52 4.99
C LEU A 77 -20.04 0.36 5.95
N ASP A 78 -20.72 -0.24 6.92
CA ASP A 78 -21.45 0.50 7.95
C ASP A 78 -20.53 1.42 8.76
N ARG A 79 -19.33 0.93 9.09
CA ARG A 79 -18.28 1.74 9.72
C ARG A 79 -17.80 2.88 8.81
N ALA A 80 -17.58 2.62 7.52
CA ALA A 80 -17.18 3.62 6.53
C ALA A 80 -18.21 4.76 6.45
N LEU A 81 -19.50 4.40 6.38
CA LEU A 81 -20.60 5.36 6.34
C LEU A 81 -20.67 6.20 7.62
N SER A 82 -20.45 5.57 8.77
CA SER A 82 -20.41 6.27 10.05
C SER A 82 -19.26 7.27 10.14
N LEU A 83 -18.07 6.91 9.63
CA LEU A 83 -16.90 7.79 9.57
C LEU A 83 -17.14 8.96 8.60
N ALA A 84 -17.67 8.69 7.41
CA ALA A 84 -17.94 9.70 6.39
C ALA A 84 -19.00 10.73 6.84
N ALA A 85 -19.94 10.34 7.72
CA ALA A 85 -20.94 11.24 8.28
C ALA A 85 -20.41 12.14 9.42
N GLN A 86 -19.20 11.88 9.94
CA GLN A 86 -18.58 12.65 11.04
C GLN A 86 -17.70 13.80 10.55
N GLY A 87 -17.43 13.88 9.24
CA GLY A 87 -16.71 14.99 8.57
C GLY A 87 -17.63 15.93 7.81
#